data_AF-A0A962HU68-F1
#
_entry.id   AF-A0A962HU68-F1
#
_cell.length_a   1.000
_cell.length_b   1.000
_cell.length_c   1.000
_cell.angle_alpha   90.00
_cell.angle_beta   90.00
_cell.angle_gamma   90.00
#
_symmetry.space_group_name_H-M   'P 1'
#
loop_
_entity.id
_entity.type
_entity.pdbx_description
1 polymer ?
#
loop_
_entity_poly.entity_id
_entity_poly.type
_entity_poly.pdbx_seq_one_letter_code
_entity_poly.pdbx_strand_id
1 'polypeptide(L)'
;MRSSHVSVATGADKRSVYVVTEHLGRMVPVGELSFSNGRYVFGYTCGALHLGARTHVVPLPGLPNLTQRYQSKTLFPVFLAALDLHRADDLRAALRARRLDLDAADFLSMLAVPTRLHTPQMLVTVPSLRGDHEGAFRCRFFTPGPARSAPPIGALTVGQLLRVNLVQADGGKRRRVEIVTANGEFIDWLPEFLVAELVPVWRSGLSLRVELLANESHATARDERLLIELSGRWPDGYTPMQLLVFSPIVI
;
A
#
# COMPACT_ATOMS: atom_id res chain seq x y z
N MET A 1 8.81 6.43 43.52
CA MET A 1 8.13 6.94 42.31
C MET A 1 9.06 6.73 41.11
N ARG A 2 8.80 5.71 40.29
CA ARG A 2 9.55 5.44 39.06
C ARG A 2 8.76 6.02 37.90
N SER A 3 9.32 7.04 37.25
CA SER A 3 8.78 7.61 36.02
C SER A 3 9.09 6.65 34.88
N SER A 4 8.06 6.02 34.33
CA SER A 4 8.17 5.14 33.16
C SER A 4 8.30 6.00 31.91
N HIS A 5 9.53 6.18 31.43
CA HIS A 5 9.78 6.72 30.10
C HIS A 5 9.17 5.78 29.05
N VAL A 6 8.05 6.20 28.45
CA VAL A 6 7.57 5.66 27.19
C VAL A 6 8.53 6.18 26.11
N SER A 7 9.55 5.40 25.80
CA SER A 7 10.40 5.67 24.65
C SER A 7 9.57 5.48 23.37
N VAL A 8 9.17 6.60 22.78
CA VAL A 8 8.70 6.65 21.39
C VAL A 8 9.90 6.26 20.54
N ALA A 9 9.90 5.03 20.02
CA ALA A 9 10.95 4.55 19.13
C ALA A 9 11.01 5.48 17.91
N THR A 10 12.13 6.19 17.80
CA THR A 10 12.50 7.04 16.68
C THR A 10 12.63 6.20 15.40
N GLY A 11 11.55 6.15 14.62
CA GLY A 11 11.45 6.39 13.18
C GLY A 11 12.28 5.60 12.14
N ALA A 12 13.45 5.04 12.46
CA ALA A 12 14.40 4.65 11.40
C ALA A 12 14.17 3.26 10.78
N ASP A 13 13.47 2.34 11.47
CA ASP A 13 13.38 0.93 11.03
C ASP A 13 11.94 0.34 11.10
N LYS A 14 10.94 1.19 11.36
CA LYS A 14 9.54 0.74 11.36
C LYS A 14 9.04 0.64 9.92
N ARG A 15 9.08 -0.56 9.35
CA ARG A 15 8.32 -0.88 8.14
C ARG A 15 6.90 -1.27 8.52
N SER A 16 5.91 -0.78 7.77
CA SER A 16 4.53 -1.17 7.96
C SER A 16 3.75 -1.25 6.66
N VAL A 17 2.70 -2.05 6.70
CA VAL A 17 1.66 -2.17 5.68
C VAL A 17 0.32 -1.98 6.36
N TYR A 18 -0.62 -1.36 5.66
CA TYR A 18 -2.00 -1.24 6.13
C TYR A 18 -2.84 -2.35 5.51
N VAL A 19 -3.75 -2.91 6.29
CA VAL A 19 -4.84 -3.76 5.79
C VAL A 19 -6.00 -2.82 5.49
N VAL A 20 -6.49 -2.85 4.26
CA VAL A 20 -7.58 -2.00 3.78
C VAL A 20 -8.72 -2.83 3.23
N THR A 21 -9.93 -2.29 3.27
CA THR A 21 -11.12 -2.85 2.63
C THR A 21 -11.79 -1.80 1.76
N GLU A 22 -12.52 -2.22 0.72
CA GLU A 22 -13.35 -1.31 -0.06
C GLU A 22 -14.71 -1.12 0.61
N HIS A 23 -15.09 0.13 0.86
CA HIS A 23 -16.39 0.50 1.38
C HIS A 23 -16.92 1.74 0.64
N LEU A 24 -18.09 1.60 0.01
CA LEU A 24 -18.72 2.66 -0.81
C LEU A 24 -17.77 3.25 -1.85
N GLY A 25 -16.99 2.37 -2.48
CA GLY A 25 -16.02 2.75 -3.50
C GLY A 25 -14.78 3.47 -2.96
N ARG A 26 -14.50 3.41 -1.65
CA ARG A 26 -13.31 3.96 -1.00
C ARG A 26 -12.53 2.89 -0.26
N MET A 27 -11.21 2.99 -0.30
CA MET A 27 -10.34 2.13 0.51
C MET A 27 -10.26 2.67 1.95
N VAL A 28 -10.68 1.85 2.91
CA VAL A 28 -10.67 2.19 4.34
C VAL A 28 -9.63 1.32 5.04
N PRO A 29 -8.63 1.92 5.73
CA PRO A 29 -7.71 1.15 6.56
C PRO A 29 -8.48 0.54 7.74
N VAL A 30 -8.28 -0.77 7.95
CA VAL A 30 -8.88 -1.52 9.06
C VAL A 30 -7.80 -2.08 10.00
N GLY A 31 -6.54 -2.11 9.58
CA GLY A 31 -5.43 -2.49 10.45
C GLY A 31 -4.07 -2.02 9.94
N GLU A 32 -3.07 -2.04 10.82
CA GLU A 32 -1.65 -1.84 10.50
C GLU A 32 -0.89 -3.08 10.94
N LEU A 33 -0.16 -3.70 10.01
CA LEU A 33 0.88 -4.69 10.32
C LEU A 33 2.24 -3.99 10.20
N SER A 34 3.04 -4.08 11.25
CA SER A 34 4.39 -3.49 11.29
C SER A 34 5.41 -4.48 11.81
N PHE A 35 6.67 -4.25 11.47
CA PHE A 35 7.81 -4.99 12.02
C PHE A 35 8.72 -3.99 12.70
N SER A 36 9.00 -4.24 13.98
CA SER A 36 9.87 -3.39 14.78
C SER A 36 10.43 -4.21 15.94
N ASN A 37 11.69 -3.96 16.31
CA ASN A 37 12.35 -4.64 17.43
C ASN A 37 12.27 -6.18 17.33
N GLY A 38 12.43 -6.73 16.12
CA GLY A 38 12.42 -8.17 15.86
C GLY A 38 11.05 -8.85 16.03
N ARG A 39 9.96 -8.09 15.99
CA ARG A 39 8.58 -8.62 16.14
C ARG A 39 7.62 -8.04 15.11
N TYR A 40 6.73 -8.88 14.62
CA TYR A 40 5.54 -8.46 13.91
C TYR A 40 4.51 -7.97 14.92
N VAL A 41 3.89 -6.85 14.60
CA VAL A 41 2.91 -6.19 15.44
C VAL A 41 1.73 -5.81 14.57
N PHE A 42 0.57 -6.38 14.89
CA PHE A 42 -0.69 -6.06 14.22
C PHE A 42 -1.64 -5.36 15.20
N GLY A 43 -2.31 -4.32 14.74
CA GLY A 43 -3.39 -3.67 15.47
C GLY A 43 -4.44 -3.15 14.50
N TYR A 44 -5.70 -3.17 14.92
CA TYR A 44 -6.76 -2.55 14.15
C TYR A 44 -6.69 -1.03 14.26
N THR A 45 -7.20 -0.35 13.24
CA THR A 45 -7.22 1.11 13.17
C THR A 45 -8.63 1.64 13.40
N CYS A 46 -8.78 2.93 13.73
CA CYS A 46 -10.08 3.55 13.92
C CYS A 46 -10.96 3.47 12.64
N GLY A 47 -10.38 3.26 11.46
CA GLY A 47 -11.15 2.99 10.25
C GLY A 47 -11.99 1.70 10.35
N ALA A 48 -11.54 0.69 11.10
CA ALA A 48 -12.34 -0.50 11.39
C ALA A 48 -13.60 -0.17 12.21
N LEU A 49 -13.53 0.80 13.13
CA LEU A 49 -14.68 1.27 13.90
C LEU A 49 -15.60 2.16 13.07
N HIS A 50 -15.04 2.96 12.16
CA HIS A 50 -15.79 3.89 11.31
C HIS A 50 -16.78 3.19 10.37
N LEU A 51 -16.48 1.95 9.99
CA LEU A 51 -17.38 1.08 9.21
C LEU A 51 -18.57 0.56 10.07
N GLY A 52 -18.42 0.57 11.39
CA GLY A 52 -19.25 -0.09 12.40
C GLY A 52 -20.61 0.54 12.73
N ALA A 53 -21.18 1.40 11.89
CA ALA A 53 -22.59 1.82 12.01
C ALA A 53 -23.53 1.08 11.03
N ARG A 54 -23.01 0.52 9.92
CA ARG A 54 -23.82 -0.19 8.90
C ARG A 54 -23.14 -1.40 8.27
N THR A 55 -21.85 -1.61 8.52
CA THR A 55 -21.08 -2.74 7.95
C THR A 55 -20.12 -3.27 9.01
N HIS A 56 -20.43 -4.43 9.59
CA HIS A 56 -19.54 -5.03 10.58
C HIS A 56 -18.23 -5.45 9.92
N VAL A 57 -17.10 -4.91 10.39
CA VAL A 57 -15.78 -5.45 10.07
C VAL A 57 -15.66 -6.81 10.73
N VAL A 58 -15.39 -7.84 9.94
CA VAL A 58 -15.14 -9.18 10.47
C VAL A 58 -13.66 -9.21 10.87
N PRO A 59 -13.35 -9.49 12.16
CA PRO A 59 -11.96 -9.61 12.60
C PRO A 59 -11.20 -10.65 11.77
N LEU A 60 -9.91 -10.40 11.55
CA LEU A 60 -9.02 -11.34 10.89
C LEU A 60 -8.94 -12.66 11.68
N PRO A 61 -8.88 -13.82 11.00
CA PRO A 61 -8.66 -15.11 11.63
C PRO A 61 -7.44 -15.10 12.56
N GLY A 62 -7.62 -15.57 13.80
CA GLY A 62 -6.57 -15.57 14.82
C GLY A 62 -6.30 -14.21 15.49
N LEU A 63 -7.02 -13.16 15.12
CA LEU A 63 -6.89 -11.80 15.65
C LEU A 63 -8.26 -11.20 16.03
N PRO A 64 -9.05 -11.86 16.92
CA PRO A 64 -10.50 -11.61 17.04
C PRO A 64 -10.89 -10.29 17.74
N ASN A 65 -10.09 -9.80 18.66
CA ASN A 65 -10.35 -8.56 19.40
C ASN A 65 -9.79 -7.34 18.65
N LEU A 66 -10.68 -6.39 18.30
CA LEU A 66 -10.34 -5.17 17.57
C LEU A 66 -9.49 -4.18 18.40
N THR A 67 -9.64 -4.18 19.71
CA THR A 67 -8.97 -3.22 20.60
C THR A 67 -7.63 -3.74 21.10
N GLN A 68 -7.33 -5.01 20.80
CA GLN A 68 -6.09 -5.66 21.18
C GLN A 68 -4.99 -5.42 20.14
N ARG A 69 -3.78 -5.21 20.65
CA ARG A 69 -2.55 -5.22 19.85
C ARG A 69 -1.90 -6.60 19.92
N TYR A 70 -1.68 -7.22 18.77
CA TYR A 70 -1.09 -8.54 18.64
C TYR A 70 0.40 -8.42 18.34
N GLN A 71 1.21 -9.30 18.93
CA GLN A 71 2.64 -9.34 18.71
C GLN A 71 3.09 -10.78 18.49
N SER A 72 4.03 -10.99 17.56
CA SER A 72 4.61 -12.30 17.28
C SER A 72 6.05 -12.17 16.79
N LYS A 73 6.87 -13.19 17.06
CA LYS A 73 8.23 -13.30 16.47
C LYS A 73 8.17 -13.73 14.99
N THR A 74 7.09 -14.38 14.58
CA THR A 74 6.85 -14.83 13.21
C THR A 74 5.62 -14.12 12.63
N LEU A 75 5.53 -14.05 11.29
CA LEU A 75 4.37 -13.45 10.62
C LEU A 75 3.08 -14.19 11.00
N PHE A 76 1.98 -13.45 11.21
CA PHE A 76 0.70 -14.09 11.57
C PHE A 76 0.20 -14.97 10.42
N PRO A 77 -0.43 -16.13 10.73
CA PRO A 77 -0.87 -17.08 9.71
C PRO A 77 -1.76 -16.49 8.61
N VAL A 78 -2.63 -15.54 8.94
CA VAL A 78 -3.51 -14.88 7.95
C VAL A 78 -2.73 -14.11 6.88
N PHE A 79 -1.60 -13.50 7.25
CA PHE A 79 -0.72 -12.80 6.30
C PHE A 79 0.19 -13.78 5.58
N LEU A 80 0.67 -14.82 6.27
CA LEU A 80 1.49 -15.86 5.66
C LEU A 80 0.72 -16.62 4.58
N ALA A 81 -0.55 -16.95 4.83
CA ALA A 81 -1.41 -17.62 3.85
C ALA A 81 -1.65 -16.76 2.60
N ALA A 82 -1.68 -15.43 2.74
CA ALA A 82 -1.86 -14.49 1.63
C ALA A 82 -0.64 -14.40 0.71
N LEU A 83 0.53 -14.79 1.22
CA LEU A 83 1.73 -14.93 0.44
C LEU A 83 1.71 -16.31 -0.23
N ASP A 84 0.97 -16.41 -1.34
CA ASP A 84 1.02 -17.59 -2.20
C ASP A 84 2.46 -17.81 -2.65
N LEU A 85 3.07 -18.92 -2.22
CA LEU A 85 4.51 -19.20 -2.40
C LEU A 85 4.91 -19.19 -3.88
N HIS A 86 3.98 -19.47 -4.80
CA HIS A 86 4.23 -19.39 -6.24
C HIS A 86 4.40 -17.96 -6.74
N ARG A 87 3.59 -17.01 -6.25
CA ARG A 87 3.70 -15.57 -6.58
C ARG A 87 4.89 -14.91 -5.89
N ALA A 88 5.30 -15.48 -4.75
CA ALA A 88 6.49 -15.06 -4.04
C ALA A 88 7.76 -15.24 -4.89
N ASP A 89 7.84 -16.27 -5.73
CA ASP A 89 9.02 -16.53 -6.54
C ASP A 89 9.17 -15.55 -7.71
N ASP A 90 8.05 -15.18 -8.37
CA ASP A 90 8.06 -14.13 -9.41
C ASP A 90 8.38 -12.75 -8.81
N LEU A 91 7.80 -12.41 -7.66
CA LEU A 91 8.11 -11.18 -6.95
C LEU A 91 9.55 -11.16 -6.43
N ARG A 92 10.06 -12.28 -5.90
CA ARG A 92 11.46 -12.44 -5.50
C ARG A 92 12.37 -12.33 -6.71
N ALA A 93 12.02 -12.91 -7.85
CA ALA A 93 12.79 -12.79 -9.09
C ALA A 93 12.86 -11.33 -9.57
N ALA A 94 11.72 -10.62 -9.57
CA ALA A 94 11.66 -9.20 -9.92
C ALA A 94 12.46 -8.31 -8.95
N LEU A 95 12.37 -8.57 -7.64
CA LEU A 95 13.11 -7.82 -6.62
C LEU A 95 14.63 -8.13 -6.66
N ARG A 96 15.01 -9.40 -6.86
CA ARG A 96 16.42 -9.84 -7.01
C ARG A 96 17.05 -9.30 -8.28
N ALA A 97 16.32 -9.24 -9.40
CA ALA A 97 16.80 -8.65 -10.66
C ALA A 97 17.24 -7.18 -10.48
N ARG A 98 16.71 -6.50 -9.46
CA ARG A 98 17.04 -5.11 -9.10
C ARG A 98 17.96 -4.98 -7.87
N ARG A 99 18.58 -6.08 -7.41
CA ARG A 99 19.51 -6.14 -6.25
C ARG A 99 18.93 -5.55 -4.97
N LEU A 100 17.63 -5.71 -4.75
CA LEU A 100 17.00 -5.36 -3.48
C LEU A 100 17.17 -6.58 -2.57
N ASP A 101 18.04 -6.45 -1.55
CA ASP A 101 18.34 -7.55 -0.62
C ASP A 101 17.11 -7.96 0.18
N LEU A 102 16.99 -9.26 0.37
CA LEU A 102 15.82 -9.89 0.96
C LEU A 102 16.18 -10.51 2.35
N ASP A 103 15.74 -9.89 3.45
CA ASP A 103 15.83 -10.34 4.85
C ASP A 103 14.47 -10.25 5.58
N ALA A 104 14.23 -10.72 6.82
CA ALA A 104 12.88 -10.84 7.46
C ALA A 104 11.90 -9.62 7.35
N ALA A 105 12.42 -8.43 7.04
CA ALA A 105 11.68 -7.29 6.49
C ALA A 105 11.00 -7.54 5.11
N ASP A 106 11.20 -8.72 4.54
CA ASP A 106 10.80 -9.21 3.22
C ASP A 106 9.35 -9.47 3.15
N PHE A 107 8.79 -10.14 4.15
CA PHE A 107 7.37 -10.44 4.13
C PHE A 107 6.57 -9.14 4.18
N LEU A 108 7.05 -8.11 4.87
CA LEU A 108 6.43 -6.78 4.78
C LEU A 108 6.65 -6.12 3.43
N SER A 109 7.85 -6.19 2.86
CA SER A 109 8.10 -5.70 1.50
C SER A 109 7.24 -6.40 0.44
N MET A 110 6.93 -7.68 0.65
CA MET A 110 6.04 -8.46 -0.21
C MET A 110 4.58 -8.06 -0.01
N LEU A 111 4.13 -7.94 1.24
CA LEU A 111 2.78 -7.46 1.58
C LEU A 111 2.58 -5.96 1.28
N ALA A 112 3.67 -5.20 1.10
CA ALA A 112 3.63 -3.81 0.67
C ALA A 112 3.20 -3.70 -0.80
N VAL A 113 3.25 -4.81 -1.55
CA VAL A 113 2.54 -4.94 -2.83
C VAL A 113 1.10 -5.37 -2.52
N PRO A 114 0.07 -4.74 -3.15
CA PRO A 114 -1.33 -5.09 -2.93
C PRO A 114 -1.64 -6.57 -2.95
N THR A 115 -1.80 -7.16 -1.76
CA THR A 115 -1.98 -8.60 -1.58
C THR A 115 -3.33 -8.86 -0.94
N ARG A 116 -4.16 -9.69 -1.58
CA ARG A 116 -5.47 -10.07 -1.05
C ARG A 116 -5.30 -11.07 0.08
N LEU A 117 -5.93 -10.80 1.22
CA LEU A 117 -5.97 -11.76 2.33
C LEU A 117 -7.00 -12.86 2.05
N HIS A 118 -6.71 -14.09 2.47
CA HIS A 118 -7.65 -15.21 2.39
C HIS A 118 -8.73 -15.11 3.47
N THR A 119 -9.61 -14.12 3.32
CA THR A 119 -10.73 -13.85 4.21
C THR A 119 -12.05 -13.79 3.42
N PRO A 120 -13.21 -14.02 4.08
CA PRO A 120 -14.52 -13.84 3.45
C PRO A 120 -14.74 -12.39 2.98
N GLN A 121 -14.17 -11.41 3.68
CA GLN A 121 -14.16 -10.01 3.28
C GLN A 121 -13.04 -9.72 2.29
N MET A 122 -13.26 -8.75 1.40
CA MET A 122 -12.24 -8.26 0.47
C MET A 122 -11.27 -7.36 1.22
N LEU A 123 -10.20 -7.97 1.76
CA LEU A 123 -9.12 -7.28 2.45
C LEU A 123 -7.85 -7.35 1.61
N VAL A 124 -7.16 -6.22 1.51
CA VAL A 124 -5.92 -6.07 0.74
C VAL A 124 -4.87 -5.38 1.61
N THR A 125 -3.62 -5.80 1.55
CA THR A 125 -2.52 -5.07 2.18
C THR A 125 -2.02 -3.96 1.26
N VAL A 126 -1.67 -2.79 1.79
CA VAL A 126 -1.12 -1.67 1.01
C VAL A 126 0.11 -1.11 1.72
N PRO A 127 1.08 -0.53 0.99
CA PRO A 127 2.29 -0.03 1.62
C PRO A 127 1.99 1.16 2.51
N SER A 128 2.75 1.31 3.59
CA SER A 128 2.83 2.58 4.32
C SER A 128 3.51 3.63 3.43
N LEU A 129 2.97 4.84 3.41
CA LEU A 129 3.48 5.95 2.64
C LEU A 129 4.45 6.85 3.42
N ARG A 130 4.82 6.46 4.63
CA ARG A 130 5.76 7.20 5.46
C ARG A 130 7.08 7.37 4.71
N GLY A 131 7.53 8.63 4.61
CA GLY A 131 8.83 8.94 4.04
C GLY A 131 9.96 8.44 4.94
N ASP A 132 11.16 8.39 4.36
CA ASP A 132 12.40 8.25 5.11
C ASP A 132 12.73 9.53 5.89
N HIS A 133 13.91 9.54 6.52
CA HIS A 133 14.41 10.67 7.30
C HIS A 133 14.62 11.96 6.46
N GLU A 134 14.70 11.85 5.13
CA GLU A 134 14.78 12.98 4.22
C GLU A 134 13.42 13.35 3.59
N GLY A 135 12.34 12.70 4.03
CA GLY A 135 11.00 12.86 3.50
C GLY A 135 10.78 12.20 2.13
N ALA A 136 11.75 11.45 1.60
CA ALA A 136 11.57 10.71 0.36
C ALA A 136 10.72 9.46 0.60
N PHE A 137 9.82 9.15 -0.32
CA PHE A 137 8.97 7.95 -0.23
C PHE A 137 9.04 7.12 -1.50
N ARG A 138 8.80 5.83 -1.33
CA ARG A 138 8.59 4.87 -2.42
C ARG A 138 7.40 3.98 -2.07
N CYS A 139 6.54 3.76 -3.04
CA CYS A 139 5.33 2.99 -2.92
C CYS A 139 5.21 2.07 -4.14
N ARG A 140 5.17 0.77 -3.93
CA ARG A 140 5.01 -0.22 -5.00
C ARG A 140 3.62 -0.79 -4.98
N PHE A 141 2.99 -0.90 -6.15
CA PHE A 141 1.68 -1.54 -6.25
C PHE A 141 1.44 -2.16 -7.61
N PHE A 142 0.63 -3.22 -7.65
CA PHE A 142 0.03 -3.68 -8.89
C PHE A 142 -1.12 -2.77 -9.27
N THR A 143 -1.21 -2.41 -10.54
CA THR A 143 -2.39 -1.71 -11.03
C THR A 143 -3.61 -2.65 -11.03
N PRO A 144 -4.83 -2.13 -10.91
CA PRO A 144 -6.07 -2.93 -10.93
C PRO A 144 -6.23 -3.79 -12.20
N GLY A 145 -5.57 -3.39 -13.28
CA GLY A 145 -5.56 -4.04 -14.58
C GLY A 145 -5.73 -2.97 -15.64
N PRO A 146 -4.94 -2.99 -16.73
CA PRO A 146 -4.96 -1.93 -17.72
C PRO A 146 -6.39 -1.76 -18.25
N ALA A 147 -6.83 -0.52 -18.45
CA ALA A 147 -8.14 -0.35 -19.09
C ALA A 147 -8.13 -0.98 -20.48
N ARG A 148 -9.30 -1.39 -20.96
CA ARG A 148 -9.45 -1.97 -22.32
C ARG A 148 -8.88 -1.10 -23.45
N SER A 149 -8.70 0.20 -23.21
CA SER A 149 -8.14 1.18 -24.15
C SER A 149 -6.66 1.48 -23.93
N ALA A 150 -6.01 0.84 -22.96
CA ALA A 150 -4.59 1.01 -22.71
C ALA A 150 -3.76 0.34 -23.82
N PRO A 151 -2.52 0.81 -24.07
CA PRO A 151 -1.60 0.08 -24.94
C PRO A 151 -1.42 -1.36 -24.42
N PRO A 152 -1.19 -2.34 -25.30
CA PRO A 152 -0.90 -3.72 -24.88
C PRO A 152 0.23 -3.72 -23.85
N ILE A 153 0.08 -4.45 -22.75
CA ILE A 153 1.07 -4.46 -21.67
C ILE A 153 2.45 -4.90 -22.15
N GLY A 154 2.50 -5.81 -23.14
CA GLY A 154 3.75 -6.24 -23.79
C GLY A 154 4.48 -5.14 -24.58
N ALA A 155 3.83 -4.02 -24.90
CA ALA A 155 4.47 -2.86 -25.52
C ALA A 155 5.18 -1.95 -24.51
N LEU A 156 4.90 -2.11 -23.21
CA LEU A 156 5.57 -1.35 -22.15
C LEU A 156 6.89 -2.01 -21.77
N THR A 157 7.92 -1.20 -21.55
CA THR A 157 9.27 -1.69 -21.22
C THR A 157 9.51 -1.61 -19.71
N VAL A 158 10.03 -2.67 -19.09
CA VAL A 158 10.46 -2.61 -17.69
C VAL A 158 11.54 -1.53 -17.52
N GLY A 159 11.37 -0.68 -16.51
CA GLY A 159 12.19 0.52 -16.29
C GLY A 159 11.69 1.76 -17.03
N GLN A 160 10.65 1.65 -17.84
CA GLN A 160 10.03 2.80 -18.49
C GLN A 160 9.48 3.78 -17.45
N LEU A 161 9.81 5.06 -17.65
CA LEU A 161 9.22 6.15 -16.89
C LEU A 161 7.80 6.44 -17.39
N LEU A 162 6.88 6.47 -16.45
CA LEU A 162 5.49 6.84 -16.65
C LEU A 162 5.22 8.19 -15.98
N ARG A 163 4.04 8.76 -16.26
CA ARG A 163 3.60 10.02 -15.66
C ARG A 163 2.28 9.82 -14.93
N VAL A 164 1.99 10.72 -14.01
CA VAL A 164 0.70 10.79 -13.33
C VAL A 164 0.04 12.14 -13.55
N ASN A 165 -1.24 12.11 -13.89
CA ASN A 165 -2.05 13.30 -14.11
C ASN A 165 -3.19 13.33 -13.10
N LEU A 166 -3.34 14.44 -12.37
CA LEU A 166 -4.48 14.66 -11.50
C LEU A 166 -5.69 15.06 -12.35
N VAL A 167 -6.75 14.28 -12.28
CA VAL A 167 -8.00 14.49 -13.03
C VAL A 167 -9.15 14.73 -12.06
N GLN A 168 -10.01 15.69 -12.38
CA GLN A 168 -11.27 15.87 -11.67
C GLN A 168 -12.32 14.92 -12.24
N ALA A 169 -12.93 14.13 -11.36
CA ALA A 169 -14.03 13.23 -11.66
C ALA A 169 -15.34 13.75 -11.03
N ASP A 170 -16.48 13.26 -11.52
CA ASP A 170 -17.81 13.44 -10.94
C ASP A 170 -18.20 14.92 -10.69
N GLY A 171 -18.03 15.77 -11.70
CA GLY A 171 -18.40 17.20 -11.62
C GLY A 171 -17.57 18.00 -10.59
N GLY A 172 -16.32 17.59 -10.34
CA GLY A 172 -15.38 18.25 -9.43
C GLY A 172 -15.42 17.75 -7.99
N LYS A 173 -16.30 16.80 -7.66
CA LYS A 173 -16.45 16.28 -6.29
C LYS A 173 -15.41 15.23 -5.92
N ARG A 174 -14.85 14.51 -6.89
CA ARG A 174 -13.85 13.46 -6.66
C ARG A 174 -12.58 13.74 -7.46
N ARG A 175 -11.43 13.47 -6.87
CA ARG A 175 -10.14 13.50 -7.58
C ARG A 175 -9.74 12.08 -7.90
N ARG A 176 -9.24 11.87 -9.11
CA ARG A 176 -8.60 10.62 -9.52
C ARG A 176 -7.24 10.96 -10.12
N VAL A 177 -6.35 9.98 -10.17
CA VAL A 177 -5.03 10.17 -10.74
C VAL A 177 -4.85 9.10 -11.81
N GLU A 178 -4.62 9.55 -13.03
CA GLU A 178 -4.33 8.68 -14.17
C GLU A 178 -2.83 8.40 -14.21
N ILE A 179 -2.48 7.17 -14.56
CA ILE A 179 -1.14 6.74 -14.93
C ILE A 179 -1.10 6.72 -16.46
N VAL A 180 -0.13 7.41 -17.04
CA VAL A 180 -0.03 7.59 -18.49
C VAL A 180 1.39 7.35 -19.01
N THR A 181 1.52 7.03 -20.29
CA THR A 181 2.82 6.99 -20.99
C THR A 181 3.41 8.40 -21.09
N ALA A 182 4.68 8.50 -21.52
CA ALA A 182 5.31 9.80 -21.80
C ALA A 182 4.53 10.63 -22.83
N ASN A 183 3.86 9.95 -23.77
CA ASN A 183 3.02 10.56 -24.82
C ASN A 183 1.59 10.88 -24.34
N GLY A 184 1.26 10.59 -23.08
CA GLY A 184 -0.05 10.88 -22.50
C GLY A 184 -1.10 9.80 -22.74
N GLU A 185 -0.73 8.63 -23.25
CA GLU A 185 -1.68 7.52 -23.42
C GLU A 185 -2.04 6.94 -22.06
N PHE A 186 -3.35 6.77 -21.82
CA PHE A 186 -3.86 6.23 -20.58
C PHE A 186 -3.47 4.77 -20.38
N ILE A 187 -2.96 4.43 -19.20
CA ILE A 187 -2.59 3.07 -18.81
C ILE A 187 -3.58 2.54 -17.77
N ASP A 188 -3.67 3.20 -16.62
CA ASP A 188 -4.51 2.78 -15.51
C ASP A 188 -4.75 3.93 -14.51
N TRP A 189 -5.56 3.70 -13.49
CA TRP A 189 -5.77 4.60 -12.37
C TRP A 189 -4.84 4.27 -11.21
N LEU A 190 -4.35 5.31 -10.57
CA LEU A 190 -3.72 5.20 -9.26
C LEU A 190 -4.76 4.70 -8.24
N PRO A 191 -4.40 3.76 -7.34
CA PRO A 191 -5.27 3.35 -6.24
C PRO A 191 -5.74 4.55 -5.40
N GLU A 192 -7.03 4.59 -5.06
CA GLU A 192 -7.62 5.77 -4.41
C GLU A 192 -6.99 6.12 -3.06
N PHE A 193 -6.54 5.11 -2.30
CA PHE A 193 -5.88 5.35 -1.01
C PHE A 193 -4.60 6.21 -1.15
N LEU A 194 -3.93 6.16 -2.31
CA LEU A 194 -2.78 7.00 -2.62
C LEU A 194 -3.20 8.42 -3.02
N VAL A 195 -4.34 8.57 -3.69
CA VAL A 195 -4.78 9.87 -4.24
C VAL A 195 -4.94 10.91 -3.13
N ALA A 196 -5.57 10.55 -2.00
CA ALA A 196 -5.79 11.47 -0.89
C ALA A 196 -4.46 11.97 -0.29
N GLU A 197 -3.50 11.07 -0.14
CA GLU A 197 -2.19 11.35 0.46
C GLU A 197 -1.28 12.15 -0.48
N LEU A 198 -1.42 12.02 -1.80
CA LEU A 198 -0.54 12.67 -2.77
C LEU A 198 -0.95 14.10 -3.15
N VAL A 199 -2.19 14.52 -2.87
CA VAL A 199 -2.67 15.90 -3.13
C VAL A 199 -1.71 16.99 -2.61
N PRO A 200 -1.16 16.89 -1.38
CA PRO A 200 -0.17 17.84 -0.88
C PRO A 200 1.11 17.88 -1.70
N VAL A 201 1.61 16.74 -2.18
CA VAL A 201 2.81 16.67 -3.04
C VAL A 201 2.57 17.44 -4.34
N TRP A 202 1.44 17.20 -5.01
CA TRP A 202 1.09 17.97 -6.21
C TRP A 202 0.98 19.47 -5.97
N ARG A 203 0.38 19.88 -4.84
CA ARG A 203 0.24 21.31 -4.48
C ARG A 203 1.57 21.98 -4.18
N SER A 204 2.55 21.22 -3.68
CA SER A 204 3.89 21.73 -3.39
C SER A 204 4.76 21.91 -4.65
N GLY A 205 4.34 21.38 -5.80
CA GLY A 205 5.13 21.40 -7.03
C GLY A 205 6.26 20.36 -7.06
N LEU A 206 6.39 19.53 -6.03
CA LEU A 206 7.34 18.42 -6.01
C LEU A 206 6.98 17.36 -7.06
N SER A 207 8.00 16.85 -7.76
CA SER A 207 7.83 15.86 -8.82
C SER A 207 7.56 14.47 -8.25
N LEU A 208 6.54 13.81 -8.78
CA LEU A 208 6.33 12.38 -8.63
C LEU A 208 7.00 11.64 -9.79
N ARG A 209 7.74 10.58 -9.49
CA ARG A 209 8.28 9.65 -10.48
C ARG A 209 7.51 8.35 -10.43
N VAL A 210 7.12 7.87 -11.59
CA VAL A 210 6.41 6.61 -11.76
C VAL A 210 7.23 5.73 -12.67
N GLU A 211 7.53 4.52 -12.26
CA GLU A 211 8.34 3.58 -13.02
C GLU A 211 7.67 2.21 -13.09
N LEU A 212 7.65 1.63 -14.28
CA LEU A 212 7.22 0.25 -14.48
C LEU A 212 8.31 -0.72 -14.00
N LEU A 213 8.02 -1.52 -12.98
CA LEU A 213 8.95 -2.51 -12.44
C LEU A 213 8.78 -3.91 -13.05
N ALA A 214 7.56 -4.29 -13.39
CA ALA A 214 7.26 -5.57 -14.02
C ALA A 214 5.94 -5.48 -14.79
N ASN A 215 5.88 -6.19 -15.91
CA ASN A 215 4.66 -6.44 -16.67
C ASN A 215 4.33 -7.93 -16.59
N GLU A 216 3.39 -8.30 -15.72
CA GLU A 216 2.89 -9.67 -15.69
C GLU A 216 1.89 -9.82 -16.85
N SER A 217 2.35 -10.36 -17.98
CA SER A 217 1.45 -10.80 -19.06
C SER A 217 1.03 -12.23 -18.76
N HIS A 218 -0.27 -12.41 -18.53
CA HIS A 218 -0.88 -13.72 -18.28
C HIS A 218 -1.68 -14.16 -19.51
N ALA A 219 -2.02 -15.45 -19.59
CA ALA A 219 -2.73 -16.03 -20.74
C ALA A 219 -4.09 -15.35 -21.05
N THR A 220 -4.66 -14.57 -20.12
CA THR A 220 -5.84 -13.75 -20.35
C THR A 220 -5.58 -12.29 -20.03
N ALA A 221 -6.11 -11.38 -20.86
CA ALA A 221 -6.00 -9.92 -20.68
C ALA A 221 -6.57 -9.40 -19.34
N ARG A 222 -7.35 -10.21 -18.62
CA ARG A 222 -7.95 -9.85 -17.33
C ARG A 222 -7.00 -10.06 -16.15
N ASP A 223 -5.98 -10.88 -16.33
CA ASP A 223 -4.98 -11.19 -15.31
C ASP A 223 -3.70 -10.39 -15.51
N GLU A 224 -3.57 -9.62 -16.59
CA GLU A 224 -2.39 -8.79 -16.82
C GLU A 224 -2.32 -7.65 -15.80
N ARG A 225 -1.15 -7.48 -15.19
CA ARG A 225 -0.92 -6.45 -14.17
C ARG A 225 0.44 -5.79 -14.35
N LEU A 226 0.47 -4.50 -14.06
CA LEU A 226 1.71 -3.74 -14.02
C LEU A 226 2.13 -3.55 -12.56
N LEU A 227 3.33 -4.00 -12.21
CA LEU A 227 3.95 -3.58 -10.95
C LEU A 227 4.58 -2.20 -11.17
N ILE A 228 4.09 -1.21 -10.45
CA ILE A 228 4.55 0.17 -10.56
C ILE A 228 5.21 0.60 -9.26
N GLU A 229 6.32 1.34 -9.37
CA GLU A 229 6.87 2.14 -8.28
C GLU A 229 6.51 3.61 -8.47
N LEU A 230 5.79 4.15 -7.50
CA LEU A 230 5.61 5.58 -7.30
C LEU A 230 6.64 6.06 -6.29
N SER A 231 7.36 7.12 -6.62
CA SER A 231 8.33 7.76 -5.74
C SER A 231 8.22 9.27 -5.78
N GLY A 232 8.64 9.92 -4.70
CA GLY A 232 8.60 11.37 -4.56
C GLY A 232 9.20 11.82 -3.24
N ARG A 233 9.04 13.11 -2.93
CA ARG A 233 9.34 13.68 -1.62
C ARG A 233 8.07 14.29 -1.02
N TRP A 234 7.90 14.13 0.28
CA TRP A 234 6.90 14.86 1.05
C TRP A 234 7.30 16.32 1.21
N PRO A 235 6.35 17.26 1.20
CA PRO A 235 6.64 18.64 1.59
C PRO A 235 7.17 18.71 3.03
N ASP A 236 8.00 19.70 3.32
CA ASP A 236 8.55 19.89 4.66
C ASP A 236 7.44 19.98 5.72
N GLY A 237 7.63 19.25 6.82
CA GLY A 237 6.67 19.17 7.92
C GLY A 237 5.39 18.37 7.61
N TYR A 238 5.22 17.86 6.39
CA TYR A 238 4.09 16.99 6.07
C TYR A 238 4.35 15.57 6.58
N THR A 239 3.40 15.04 7.35
CA THR A 239 3.41 13.63 7.77
C THR A 239 2.24 12.91 7.11
N PRO A 240 2.48 11.91 6.24
CA PRO A 240 1.41 11.14 5.61
C PRO A 240 0.70 10.24 6.63
N MET A 241 -0.50 9.79 6.29
CA MET A 241 -1.31 8.83 7.04
C MET A 241 -1.63 9.27 8.49
N GLN A 242 -1.85 10.58 8.67
CA GLN A 242 -2.23 11.19 9.96
C GLN A 242 -3.74 11.24 10.20
N LEU A 243 -4.57 10.89 9.20
CA LEU A 243 -6.01 10.87 9.38
C LEU A 243 -6.40 9.85 10.45
N LEU A 244 -7.45 10.17 11.22
CA LEU A 244 -7.93 9.33 12.32
C LEU A 244 -8.14 7.88 11.90
N VAL A 245 -8.61 7.63 10.67
CA VAL A 245 -8.83 6.28 10.13
C VAL A 245 -7.56 5.41 10.12
N PHE A 246 -6.36 5.99 10.03
CA PHE A 246 -5.08 5.26 10.09
C PHE A 246 -4.53 5.09 11.52
N SER A 247 -5.13 5.79 12.50
CA SER A 247 -4.69 5.72 13.89
C SER A 247 -5.07 4.38 14.51
N PRO A 248 -4.24 3.80 15.38
CA PRO A 248 -4.61 2.59 16.11
C PRO A 248 -5.84 2.86 16.98
N ILE A 249 -6.66 1.82 17.16
CA ILE A 249 -7.69 1.86 18.20
C ILE A 249 -6.96 1.86 19.54
N VAL A 250 -7.03 2.98 20.25
CA VAL A 250 -6.53 3.11 21.62
C VAL A 250 -7.75 3.29 22.51
N ILE A 251 -7.95 2.35 23.45
CA ILE A 251 -8.96 2.44 24.51
C ILE A 251 -8.22 2.48 25.84
#